data_AF-A8YG73-F1
#
_entry.id   AF-A8YG73-F1
#
_cell.length_a   1.000
_cell.length_b   1.000
_cell.length_c   1.000
_cell.angle_alpha   90.00
_cell.angle_beta   90.00
_cell.angle_gamma   90.00
#
_symmetry.space_group_name_H-M   'P 1'
#
loop_
_entity.id
_entity.type
_entity.pdbx_description
1 polymer ?
#
loop_
_entity_poly.entity_id
_entity_poly.type
_entity_poly.pdbx_seq_one_letter_code
_entity_poly.pdbx_strand_id
1 'polypeptide(L)'
;MIIDVPTGDDFKSAGIDFLNLAWDTLISLSTKLKNAEYFYNVYYSDENEEVIDQLSSEQYWKQAQRPLSTALSLIQQGTEFLLKGNIATVSPYLLISGCPSNYPSKSHERNIRFSEFKTIDAQDLVKVYNTVSTGRLPDNFRQRFEDLRSKRNIIMHTVDPELYIKIKDLFVEILEICHYLIEPNSWIKIRGQFIQNEPESVLYSSETRELYN
;
A
#
# COMPACT_ATOMS: atom_id res chain seq x y z
N MET A 1 2.53 8.72 -32.28
CA MET A 1 1.78 9.32 -31.14
C MET A 1 1.90 8.39 -29.93
N ILE A 2 1.87 8.92 -28.71
CA ILE A 2 1.80 8.07 -27.51
C ILE A 2 0.33 7.66 -27.31
N ILE A 3 0.08 6.36 -27.17
CA ILE A 3 -1.26 5.77 -27.00
C ILE A 3 -1.36 5.03 -25.66
N ASP A 4 -2.58 4.64 -25.25
CA ASP A 4 -2.84 3.95 -23.99
C ASP A 4 -2.28 4.70 -22.76
N VAL A 5 -2.49 6.03 -22.75
CA VAL A 5 -1.97 6.90 -21.70
C VAL A 5 -2.83 6.74 -20.43
N PRO A 6 -2.25 6.31 -19.29
CA PRO A 6 -3.00 6.16 -18.06
C PRO A 6 -3.44 7.52 -17.50
N THR A 7 -4.61 7.53 -16.88
CA THR A 7 -5.14 8.68 -16.17
C THR A 7 -4.63 8.73 -14.73
N GLY A 8 -4.82 9.87 -14.07
CA GLY A 8 -4.55 9.99 -12.63
C GLY A 8 -5.35 9.00 -11.79
N ASP A 9 -6.59 8.71 -12.19
CA ASP A 9 -7.49 7.82 -11.46
C ASP A 9 -7.13 6.35 -11.63
N ASP A 10 -6.59 5.95 -12.79
CA ASP A 10 -6.07 4.59 -13.00
C ASP A 10 -4.97 4.26 -11.99
N PHE A 11 -4.04 5.20 -11.79
CA PHE A 11 -2.98 5.05 -10.79
C PHE A 11 -3.51 5.12 -9.37
N LYS A 12 -4.42 6.04 -9.05
CA LYS A 12 -4.97 6.19 -7.69
C LYS A 12 -5.74 4.95 -7.26
N SER A 13 -6.56 4.38 -8.15
CA SER A 13 -7.34 3.17 -7.88
C SER A 13 -6.41 2.00 -7.54
N ALA A 14 -5.42 1.72 -8.39
CA ALA A 14 -4.43 0.67 -8.10
C ALA A 14 -3.62 0.96 -6.82
N GLY A 15 -3.29 2.23 -6.56
CA GLY A 15 -2.61 2.63 -5.32
C GLY A 15 -3.44 2.31 -4.07
N ILE A 16 -4.73 2.64 -4.09
CA ILE A 16 -5.69 2.34 -3.02
C ILE A 16 -5.85 0.83 -2.82
N ASP A 17 -5.89 0.04 -3.89
CA ASP A 17 -6.00 -1.41 -3.80
C ASP A 17 -4.79 -2.01 -3.08
N PHE A 18 -3.56 -1.57 -3.41
CA PHE A 18 -2.38 -2.05 -2.70
C PHE A 18 -2.39 -1.70 -1.20
N LEU A 19 -2.86 -0.50 -0.83
CA LEU A 19 -2.99 -0.12 0.57
C LEU A 19 -4.04 -0.99 1.30
N ASN A 20 -5.15 -1.33 0.63
CA ASN A 20 -6.17 -2.20 1.19
C ASN A 20 -5.66 -3.63 1.41
N LEU A 21 -4.96 -4.20 0.42
CA LEU A 21 -4.36 -5.53 0.54
C LEU A 21 -3.31 -5.60 1.66
N ALA A 22 -2.52 -4.52 1.82
CA ALA A 22 -1.62 -4.40 2.96
C ALA A 22 -2.41 -4.40 4.27
N TRP A 23 -3.44 -3.54 4.37
CA TRP A 23 -4.28 -3.42 5.56
C TRP A 23 -4.96 -4.74 5.94
N ASP A 24 -5.45 -5.51 4.96
CA ASP A 24 -6.01 -6.85 5.17
C ASP A 24 -5.02 -7.80 5.82
N THR A 25 -3.77 -7.77 5.36
CA THR A 25 -2.69 -8.54 5.95
C THR A 25 -2.47 -8.14 7.42
N LEU A 26 -2.45 -6.83 7.72
CA LEU A 26 -2.26 -6.33 9.08
C LEU A 26 -3.46 -6.69 10.00
N ILE A 27 -4.69 -6.53 9.52
CA ILE A 27 -5.90 -6.86 10.29
C ILE A 27 -5.97 -8.36 10.55
N SER A 28 -5.72 -9.19 9.54
CA SER A 28 -5.68 -10.66 9.67
C SER A 28 -4.67 -11.09 10.74
N LEU A 29 -3.44 -10.56 10.72
CA LEU A 29 -2.44 -10.84 11.75
C LEU A 29 -2.87 -10.37 13.14
N SER A 30 -3.44 -9.17 13.24
CA SER A 30 -3.89 -8.60 14.53
C SER A 30 -5.04 -9.41 15.13
N THR A 31 -6.01 -9.79 14.30
CA THR A 31 -7.21 -10.54 14.71
C THR A 31 -6.85 -11.96 15.11
N LYS A 32 -5.92 -12.63 14.41
CA LYS A 32 -5.46 -13.98 14.78
C LYS A 32 -4.84 -14.02 16.18
N LEU A 33 -3.97 -13.05 16.50
CA LEU A 33 -3.38 -12.96 17.84
C LEU A 33 -4.46 -12.71 18.90
N LYS A 34 -5.32 -11.72 18.68
CA LYS A 34 -6.43 -11.41 19.61
C LYS A 34 -7.40 -12.57 19.81
N ASN A 35 -7.72 -13.31 18.75
CA ASN A 35 -8.59 -14.48 18.85
C ASN A 35 -7.93 -15.62 19.64
N ALA A 36 -6.62 -15.82 19.47
CA ALA A 36 -5.87 -16.76 20.29
C ALA A 36 -5.87 -16.32 21.76
N GLU A 37 -5.54 -15.06 22.06
CA GLU A 37 -5.60 -14.50 23.41
C GLU A 37 -6.99 -14.68 24.04
N TYR A 38 -8.06 -14.37 23.29
CA TYR A 38 -9.43 -14.55 23.77
C TYR A 38 -9.77 -16.02 24.03
N PHE A 39 -9.46 -16.92 23.09
CA PHE A 39 -9.72 -18.35 23.24
C PHE A 39 -9.00 -18.91 24.47
N TYR A 40 -7.72 -18.60 24.64
CA TYR A 40 -6.98 -19.06 25.81
C TYR A 40 -7.57 -18.51 27.12
N ASN A 41 -7.97 -17.23 27.13
CA ASN A 41 -8.58 -16.61 28.32
C ASN A 41 -9.92 -17.24 28.69
N VAL A 42 -10.70 -17.70 27.71
CA VAL A 42 -12.02 -18.29 27.98
C VAL A 42 -11.94 -19.75 28.41
N TYR A 43 -10.97 -20.51 27.88
CA TYR A 43 -10.93 -21.97 28.05
C TYR A 43 -9.85 -22.49 29.00
N TYR A 44 -8.82 -21.68 29.32
CA TYR A 44 -7.65 -22.13 30.10
C TYR A 44 -7.31 -21.21 31.29
N SER A 45 -8.14 -20.21 31.60
CA SER A 45 -7.90 -19.31 32.74
C SER A 45 -8.29 -19.95 34.09
N ASP A 46 -7.69 -21.08 34.46
CA ASP A 46 -7.58 -21.41 35.88
C ASP A 46 -6.45 -20.56 36.49
N GLU A 47 -6.64 -20.11 37.73
CA GLU A 47 -6.11 -18.87 38.33
C GLU A 47 -4.58 -18.63 38.37
N ASN A 48 -3.72 -19.44 37.73
CA ASN A 48 -2.26 -19.34 37.90
C ASN A 48 -1.37 -19.52 36.64
N GLU A 49 -1.91 -19.58 35.41
CA GLU A 49 -1.09 -19.58 34.19
C GLU A 49 -1.34 -18.33 33.33
N GLU A 50 -0.27 -17.56 33.04
CA GLU A 50 -0.34 -16.44 32.09
C GLU A 50 -0.77 -16.97 30.71
N VAL A 51 -1.93 -16.50 30.27
CA VAL A 51 -2.77 -17.10 29.25
C VAL A 51 -2.16 -17.03 27.83
N ILE A 52 -1.35 -16.02 27.54
CA ILE A 52 -0.33 -15.96 26.49
C ILE A 52 0.69 -14.99 27.06
N ASP A 53 1.87 -15.47 27.42
CA ASP A 53 2.91 -14.61 27.97
C ASP A 53 3.53 -13.69 26.89
N GLN A 54 4.30 -12.69 27.34
CA GLN A 54 4.97 -11.76 26.43
C GLN A 54 5.89 -12.48 25.43
N LEU A 55 6.51 -13.60 25.84
CA LEU A 55 7.40 -14.40 25.00
C LEU A 55 6.64 -15.04 23.82
N SER A 56 5.44 -15.55 24.06
CA SER A 56 4.60 -16.18 23.03
C SER A 56 4.10 -15.14 22.01
N SER A 57 3.77 -13.93 22.46
CA SER A 57 3.42 -12.80 21.57
C SER A 57 4.64 -12.34 20.73
N GLU A 58 5.82 -12.24 21.34
CA GLU A 58 7.06 -11.91 20.60
C GLU A 58 7.41 -12.96 19.55
N GLN A 59 7.29 -14.25 19.89
CA GLN A 59 7.52 -15.34 18.94
C GLN A 59 6.52 -15.30 17.76
N TYR A 60 5.26 -14.96 18.03
CA TYR A 60 4.27 -14.75 16.99
C TYR A 60 4.70 -13.63 16.03
N TRP A 61 5.07 -12.46 16.55
CA TRP A 61 5.48 -11.33 15.71
C TRP A 61 6.81 -11.57 14.97
N LYS A 62 7.70 -12.36 15.55
CA LYS A 62 8.93 -12.83 14.88
C LYS A 62 8.59 -13.73 13.68
N GLN A 63 7.61 -14.63 13.81
CA GLN A 63 7.15 -15.46 12.69
C GLN A 63 6.33 -14.67 11.67
N ALA A 64 5.64 -13.61 12.10
CA ALA A 64 4.86 -12.73 11.24
C ALA A 64 5.71 -11.75 10.40
N GLN A 65 7.04 -11.73 10.54
CA GLN A 65 7.89 -10.79 9.79
C GLN A 65 7.73 -10.94 8.27
N ARG A 66 7.59 -12.17 7.74
CA ARG A 66 7.39 -12.38 6.30
C ARG A 66 6.11 -11.71 5.76
N PRO A 67 4.91 -11.96 6.30
CA PRO A 67 3.71 -11.25 5.85
C PRO A 67 3.78 -9.73 6.12
N LEU A 68 4.45 -9.28 7.19
CA LEU A 68 4.68 -7.85 7.44
C LEU A 68 5.58 -7.21 6.38
N SER A 69 6.62 -7.92 5.91
CA SER A 69 7.47 -7.47 4.79
C SER A 69 6.70 -7.37 3.47
N THR A 70 5.78 -8.30 3.22
CA THR A 70 4.87 -8.23 2.07
C THR A 70 3.95 -7.01 2.18
N ALA A 71 3.35 -6.78 3.35
CA ALA A 71 2.50 -5.61 3.59
C ALA A 71 3.28 -4.29 3.41
N LEU A 72 4.51 -4.19 3.93
CA LEU A 72 5.38 -3.02 3.71
C LEU A 72 5.64 -2.77 2.22
N SER A 73 5.89 -3.82 1.45
CA SER A 73 6.11 -3.72 0.00
C SER A 73 4.86 -3.22 -0.73
N LEU A 74 3.67 -3.68 -0.34
CA LEU A 74 2.40 -3.20 -0.86
C LEU A 74 2.15 -1.74 -0.49
N ILE A 75 2.45 -1.33 0.74
CA ILE A 75 2.35 0.07 1.18
C ILE A 75 3.25 0.97 0.33
N GLN A 76 4.49 0.57 0.12
CA GLN A 76 5.45 1.30 -0.69
C GLN A 76 4.96 1.41 -2.15
N GLN A 77 4.49 0.30 -2.73
CA GLN A 77 3.95 0.28 -4.09
C GLN A 77 2.71 1.15 -4.23
N GLY A 78 1.79 1.09 -3.28
CA GLY A 78 0.59 1.92 -3.22
C GLY A 78 0.92 3.41 -3.15
N THR A 79 1.91 3.77 -2.33
CA THR A 79 2.40 5.16 -2.22
C THR A 79 2.96 5.68 -3.54
N GLU A 80 3.77 4.88 -4.25
CA GLU A 80 4.27 5.27 -5.57
C GLU A 80 3.13 5.52 -6.56
N PHE A 81 2.14 4.64 -6.59
CA PHE A 81 0.99 4.76 -7.48
C PHE A 81 0.16 6.00 -7.15
N LEU A 82 -0.07 6.30 -5.88
CA LEU A 82 -0.76 7.52 -5.46
C LEU A 82 0.00 8.79 -5.86
N LEU A 83 1.33 8.82 -5.70
CA LEU A 83 2.16 9.93 -6.17
C LEU A 83 2.07 10.09 -7.69
N LYS A 84 2.19 8.97 -8.43
CA LYS A 84 2.05 8.96 -9.89
C LYS A 84 0.67 9.45 -10.34
N GLY A 85 -0.40 9.03 -9.67
CA GLY A 85 -1.76 9.45 -9.99
C GLY A 85 -2.00 10.94 -9.78
N ASN A 86 -1.43 11.52 -8.72
CA ASN A 86 -1.48 12.97 -8.51
C ASN A 86 -0.67 13.73 -9.57
N ILE A 87 0.53 13.27 -9.94
CA ILE A 87 1.32 13.86 -11.02
C ILE A 87 0.59 13.75 -12.37
N ALA A 88 0.02 12.57 -12.66
CA ALA A 88 -0.71 12.29 -13.89
C ALA A 88 -2.02 13.09 -14.02
N THR A 89 -2.61 13.52 -12.89
CA THR A 89 -3.75 14.46 -12.89
C THR A 89 -3.35 15.81 -13.50
N VAL A 90 -2.10 16.25 -13.32
CA VAL A 90 -1.56 17.44 -13.99
C VAL A 90 -1.20 17.11 -15.44
N SER A 91 -0.37 16.08 -15.64
CA SER A 91 -0.06 15.53 -16.96
C SER A 91 0.61 14.16 -16.82
N PRO A 92 0.07 13.09 -17.44
CA PRO A 92 0.69 11.76 -17.39
C PRO A 92 2.06 11.72 -18.08
N TYR A 93 2.35 12.63 -19.00
CA TYR A 93 3.64 12.71 -19.68
C TYR A 93 4.80 13.15 -18.77
N LEU A 94 4.50 13.77 -17.61
CA LEU A 94 5.50 14.09 -16.60
C LEU A 94 6.10 12.85 -15.93
N LEU A 95 5.43 11.69 -16.08
CA LEU A 95 5.94 10.42 -15.59
C LEU A 95 6.93 9.76 -16.56
N ILE A 96 7.05 10.24 -17.80
CA ILE A 96 8.06 9.74 -18.75
C ILE A 96 9.42 10.31 -18.38
N SER A 97 10.42 9.44 -18.27
CA SER A 97 11.79 9.80 -17.94
C SER A 97 12.73 9.73 -19.14
N GLY A 98 13.86 10.40 -19.03
CA GLY A 98 14.92 10.38 -20.04
C GLY A 98 14.73 11.41 -21.16
N CYS A 99 15.69 11.43 -22.07
CA CYS A 99 15.69 12.30 -23.25
C CYS A 99 15.11 11.56 -24.47
N PRO A 100 14.76 12.25 -25.57
CA PRO A 100 14.26 11.62 -26.79
C PRO A 100 15.16 10.49 -27.34
N SER A 101 16.47 10.54 -27.08
CA SER A 101 17.43 9.47 -27.40
C SER A 101 17.15 8.13 -26.70
N ASN A 102 16.40 8.15 -25.60
CA ASN A 102 16.11 6.99 -24.75
C ASN A 102 14.69 6.45 -24.98
N TYR A 103 13.92 7.08 -25.88
CA TYR A 103 12.56 6.65 -26.17
C TYR A 103 12.56 5.30 -26.91
N PRO A 104 11.45 4.55 -26.85
CA PRO A 104 11.32 3.29 -27.57
C PRO A 104 11.68 3.42 -29.04
N SER A 105 12.31 2.38 -29.58
CA SER A 105 12.76 2.35 -30.97
C SER A 105 11.61 2.64 -31.94
N LYS A 106 11.91 3.45 -32.96
CA LYS A 106 10.95 3.91 -33.99
C LYS A 106 9.76 4.71 -33.44
N SER A 107 9.90 5.34 -32.28
CA SER A 107 8.85 6.19 -31.68
C SER A 107 8.39 7.38 -32.52
N HIS A 108 9.19 7.79 -33.50
CA HIS A 108 8.83 8.83 -34.48
C HIS A 108 8.09 8.28 -35.72
N GLU A 109 8.09 6.95 -35.93
CA GLU A 109 7.50 6.31 -37.12
C GLU A 109 6.21 5.55 -36.81
N ARG A 110 5.93 5.25 -35.53
CA ARG A 110 4.75 4.49 -35.12
C ARG A 110 4.12 5.02 -33.84
N ASN A 111 2.92 4.53 -33.56
CA ASN A 111 2.32 4.69 -32.24
C ASN A 111 3.04 3.80 -31.23
N ILE A 112 3.28 4.35 -30.04
CA ILE A 112 3.98 3.69 -28.93
C ILE A 112 3.07 3.74 -27.72
N ARG A 113 2.89 2.60 -27.04
CA ARG A 113 2.11 2.56 -25.80
C ARG A 113 2.86 3.29 -24.69
N PHE A 114 2.14 3.98 -23.81
CA PHE A 114 2.75 4.67 -22.67
C PHE A 114 3.62 3.74 -21.82
N SER A 115 3.19 2.48 -21.64
CA SER A 115 3.90 1.45 -20.88
C SER A 115 5.26 1.04 -21.48
N GLU A 116 5.53 1.36 -22.76
CA GLU A 116 6.84 1.11 -23.38
C GLU A 116 7.88 2.16 -22.95
N PHE A 117 7.46 3.31 -22.43
CA PHE A 117 8.38 4.35 -21.97
C PHE A 117 8.93 4.04 -20.59
N LYS A 118 10.21 4.38 -20.38
CA LYS A 118 10.80 4.38 -19.05
C LYS A 118 10.15 5.46 -18.20
N THR A 119 9.60 5.10 -17.05
CA THR A 119 9.00 6.07 -16.12
C THR A 119 10.00 6.64 -15.14
N ILE A 120 9.66 7.78 -14.52
CA ILE A 120 10.44 8.40 -13.44
C ILE A 120 10.69 7.42 -12.29
N ASP A 121 11.87 7.55 -11.67
CA ASP A 121 12.28 6.73 -10.53
C ASP A 121 11.47 7.10 -9.29
N ALA A 122 11.25 6.12 -8.42
CA ALA A 122 10.54 6.31 -7.16
C ALA A 122 11.13 7.47 -6.33
N GLN A 123 12.46 7.60 -6.28
CA GLN A 123 13.14 8.65 -5.50
C GLN A 123 12.85 10.08 -5.99
N ASP A 124 12.45 10.21 -7.25
CA ASP A 124 12.15 11.51 -7.87
C ASP A 124 10.67 11.87 -7.73
N LEU A 125 9.80 10.93 -7.34
CA LEU A 125 8.35 11.14 -7.30
C LEU A 125 7.93 12.31 -6.39
N VAL A 126 8.46 12.37 -5.16
CA VAL A 126 8.12 13.45 -4.23
C VAL A 126 8.58 14.81 -4.76
N LYS A 127 9.75 14.86 -5.40
CA LYS A 127 10.28 16.09 -6.01
C LYS A 127 9.40 16.55 -7.17
N VAL A 128 9.03 15.63 -8.07
CA VAL A 128 8.15 15.95 -9.21
C VAL A 128 6.79 16.39 -8.70
N TYR A 129 6.17 15.66 -7.76
CA TYR A 129 4.91 16.04 -7.14
C TYR A 129 4.98 17.47 -6.59
N ASN A 130 5.98 17.80 -5.76
CA ASN A 130 6.12 19.13 -5.15
C ASN A 130 6.38 20.26 -6.15
N THR A 131 6.81 19.92 -7.38
CA THR A 131 7.07 20.87 -8.45
C THR A 131 5.79 21.21 -9.23
N VAL A 132 4.88 20.24 -9.40
CA VAL A 132 3.73 20.37 -10.32
C VAL A 132 2.38 20.44 -9.61
N SER A 133 2.28 19.95 -8.38
CA SER A 133 1.06 19.98 -7.56
C SER A 133 0.88 21.33 -6.85
N THR A 134 -0.37 21.74 -6.64
CA THR A 134 -0.73 22.99 -5.93
C THR A 134 -0.41 22.95 -4.43
N GLY A 135 -0.36 21.75 -3.83
CA GLY A 135 0.12 21.50 -2.48
C GLY A 135 1.48 20.83 -2.48
N ARG A 136 2.34 21.20 -1.53
CA ARG A 136 3.64 20.53 -1.31
C ARG A 136 3.53 19.54 -0.17
N LEU A 137 4.09 18.36 -0.38
CA LEU A 137 4.31 17.38 0.66
C LEU A 137 5.38 17.90 1.62
N PRO A 138 5.12 17.84 2.93
CA PRO A 138 6.07 18.28 3.95
C PRO A 138 7.28 17.33 4.04
N ASP A 139 8.37 17.82 4.63
CA ASP A 139 9.63 17.06 4.73
C ASP A 139 9.49 15.75 5.53
N ASN A 140 8.62 15.72 6.54
CA ASN A 140 8.32 14.50 7.28
C ASN A 140 7.71 13.42 6.37
N PHE A 141 6.83 13.77 5.44
CA PHE A 141 6.30 12.82 4.46
C PHE A 141 7.41 12.29 3.56
N ARG A 142 8.28 13.17 3.06
CA ARG A 142 9.42 12.79 2.22
C ARG A 142 10.35 11.80 2.95
N GLN A 143 10.67 12.06 4.21
CA GLN A 143 11.52 11.19 5.02
C GLN A 143 10.89 9.80 5.21
N ARG A 144 9.57 9.74 5.48
CA ARG A 144 8.84 8.47 5.62
C ARG A 144 8.80 7.68 4.32
N PHE A 145 8.60 8.35 3.19
CA PHE A 145 8.62 7.70 1.89
C PHE A 145 10.00 7.10 1.56
N GLU A 146 11.09 7.82 1.84
CA GLU A 146 12.44 7.27 1.66
C GLU A 146 12.75 6.14 2.64
N ASP A 147 12.29 6.22 3.89
CA ASP A 147 12.43 5.13 4.86
C ASP A 147 11.68 3.86 4.42
N LEU A 148 10.44 3.99 3.97
CA LEU A 148 9.66 2.90 3.36
C LEU A 148 10.39 2.29 2.15
N ARG A 149 10.93 3.13 1.26
CA ARG A 149 11.68 2.69 0.07
C ARG A 149 12.95 1.95 0.47
N SER A 150 13.70 2.48 1.43
CA SER A 150 14.92 1.86 1.96
C SER A 150 14.63 0.49 2.57
N LYS A 151 13.65 0.40 3.46
CA LYS A 151 13.20 -0.86 4.07
C LYS A 151 12.75 -1.88 3.03
N ARG A 152 11.97 -1.46 2.02
CA ARG A 152 11.54 -2.34 0.91
C ARG A 152 12.74 -2.85 0.12
N ASN A 153 13.72 -2.00 -0.18
CA ASN A 153 14.92 -2.41 -0.90
C ASN A 153 15.74 -3.43 -0.12
N ILE A 154 15.89 -3.23 1.20
CA ILE A 154 16.55 -4.21 2.07
C ILE A 154 15.81 -5.55 1.97
N ILE A 155 14.49 -5.58 2.18
CA ILE A 155 13.65 -6.79 2.10
C ILE A 155 13.78 -7.51 0.76
N MET A 156 13.80 -6.77 -0.36
CA MET A 156 13.77 -7.33 -1.70
C MET A 156 15.14 -7.82 -2.19
N HIS A 157 16.22 -7.19 -1.73
CA HIS A 157 17.56 -7.42 -2.29
C HIS A 157 18.54 -8.08 -1.31
N THR A 158 18.25 -8.09 -0.01
CA THR A 158 19.11 -8.73 0.99
C THR A 158 18.29 -9.30 2.16
N VAL A 159 18.95 -10.03 3.05
CA VAL A 159 18.36 -10.45 4.33
C VAL A 159 19.10 -9.69 5.42
N ASP A 160 18.44 -8.69 5.99
CA ASP A 160 18.96 -7.96 7.14
C ASP A 160 18.36 -8.55 8.43
N PRO A 161 19.16 -9.21 9.29
CA PRO A 161 18.67 -9.79 10.53
C PRO A 161 18.24 -8.74 11.56
N GLU A 162 18.63 -7.47 11.42
CA GLU A 162 18.25 -6.38 12.32
C GLU A 162 16.96 -5.69 11.87
N LEU A 163 16.51 -5.90 10.63
CA LEU A 163 15.28 -5.31 10.14
C LEU A 163 14.06 -6.00 10.78
N TYR A 164 13.50 -5.33 11.78
CA TYR A 164 12.29 -5.76 12.46
C TYR A 164 11.13 -4.80 12.20
N ILE A 165 10.07 -5.31 11.59
CA ILE A 165 8.89 -4.53 11.21
C ILE A 165 7.87 -4.64 12.33
N LYS A 166 7.44 -3.48 12.84
CA LYS A 166 6.34 -3.37 13.80
C LYS A 166 5.03 -3.13 13.05
N ILE A 167 4.02 -3.95 13.35
CA ILE A 167 2.70 -3.85 12.72
C ILE A 167 2.05 -2.48 12.91
N LYS A 168 2.22 -1.86 14.09
CA LYS A 168 1.69 -0.53 14.40
C LYS A 168 2.23 0.53 13.44
N ASP A 169 3.52 0.46 13.12
CA ASP A 169 4.15 1.43 12.24
C ASP A 169 3.54 1.36 10.84
N LEU A 170 3.26 0.14 10.34
CA LEU A 170 2.60 -0.04 9.03
C LEU A 170 1.16 0.51 8.99
N PHE A 171 0.38 0.34 10.06
CA PHE A 171 -0.94 0.98 10.15
C PHE A 171 -0.82 2.50 10.07
N VAL A 172 0.12 3.08 10.80
CA VAL A 172 0.36 4.52 10.82
C VAL A 172 0.86 5.03 9.46
N GLU A 173 1.69 4.26 8.75
CA GLU A 173 2.09 4.59 7.37
C GLU A 173 0.88 4.71 6.44
N ILE A 174 -0.02 3.71 6.42
CA ILE A 174 -1.22 3.75 5.56
C ILE A 174 -2.08 4.99 5.85
N LEU A 175 -2.31 5.29 7.13
CA LEU A 175 -3.12 6.45 7.54
C LEU A 175 -2.50 7.76 7.06
N GLU A 176 -1.18 7.89 7.14
CA GLU A 176 -0.46 9.11 6.79
C GLU A 176 -0.34 9.28 5.29
N ILE A 177 -0.09 8.19 4.55
CA ILE A 177 -0.15 8.18 3.09
C ILE A 177 -1.52 8.67 2.61
N CYS A 178 -2.60 8.15 3.19
CA CYS A 178 -3.95 8.57 2.82
C CYS A 178 -4.22 10.03 3.17
N HIS A 179 -3.76 10.48 4.34
CA HIS A 179 -3.89 11.87 4.78
C HIS A 179 -3.24 12.85 3.79
N TYR A 180 -2.03 12.54 3.31
CA TYR A 180 -1.27 13.46 2.44
C TYR A 180 -1.59 13.32 0.94
N LEU A 181 -1.86 12.11 0.44
CA LEU A 181 -1.96 11.85 -1.00
C LEU A 181 -3.39 11.69 -1.53
N ILE A 182 -4.38 11.56 -0.63
CA ILE A 182 -5.78 11.40 -1.00
C ILE A 182 -6.61 12.51 -0.37
N GLU A 183 -6.90 12.39 0.92
CA GLU A 183 -7.71 13.32 1.70
C GLU A 183 -7.52 13.05 3.19
N PRO A 184 -7.41 14.07 4.06
CA PRO A 184 -7.33 13.91 5.50
C PRO A 184 -8.46 13.03 6.06
N ASN A 185 -8.11 12.08 6.93
CA ASN A 185 -9.05 11.19 7.63
C ASN A 185 -9.95 10.34 6.72
N SER A 186 -9.58 10.14 5.45
CA SER A 186 -10.38 9.41 4.47
C SER A 186 -10.26 7.89 4.55
N TRP A 187 -9.23 7.37 5.23
CA TRP A 187 -8.90 5.94 5.16
C TRP A 187 -10.06 5.01 5.56
N ILE A 188 -10.77 5.33 6.64
CA ILE A 188 -11.88 4.50 7.11
C ILE A 188 -13.00 4.42 6.07
N LYS A 189 -13.29 5.54 5.39
CA LYS A 189 -14.26 5.59 4.30
C LYS A 189 -13.80 4.75 3.11
N ILE A 190 -12.54 4.91 2.70
CA ILE A 190 -11.92 4.16 1.59
C ILE A 190 -11.96 2.66 1.88
N ARG A 191 -11.56 2.26 3.09
CA ARG A 191 -11.58 0.86 3.51
C ARG A 191 -12.99 0.29 3.53
N GLY A 192 -13.98 1.07 4.02
CA GLY A 192 -15.38 0.67 3.99
C GLY A 192 -15.90 0.41 2.57
N GLN A 193 -15.54 1.29 1.62
CA GLN A 193 -15.89 1.11 0.21
C GLN A 193 -15.21 -0.12 -0.40
N PHE A 194 -13.95 -0.36 -0.06
CA PHE A 194 -13.22 -1.54 -0.53
C PHE A 194 -13.91 -2.84 -0.08
N ILE A 195 -14.24 -2.97 1.21
CA ILE A 195 -14.95 -4.14 1.77
C ILE A 195 -16.31 -4.34 1.09
N GLN A 196 -17.06 -3.26 0.83
CA GLN A 196 -18.35 -3.35 0.15
C GLN A 196 -18.24 -3.85 -1.29
N ASN A 197 -17.09 -3.68 -1.92
CA ASN A 197 -16.82 -4.10 -3.29
C ASN A 197 -16.02 -5.43 -3.36
N GLU A 198 -15.71 -6.06 -2.23
CA GLU A 198 -15.06 -7.37 -2.22
C GLU A 198 -16.00 -8.43 -2.80
N PRO A 199 -15.49 -9.45 -3.52
CA PRO A 199 -16.32 -10.49 -4.11
C PRO A 199 -17.28 -11.19 -3.12
N GLU A 200 -16.89 -11.30 -1.86
CA GLU A 200 -17.72 -11.87 -0.79
C GLU A 200 -18.98 -11.06 -0.50
N SER A 201 -18.97 -9.74 -0.74
CA SER A 201 -20.13 -8.87 -0.49
C SER A 201 -21.35 -9.27 -1.35
N VAL A 202 -21.11 -9.82 -2.54
CA VAL A 202 -22.14 -10.33 -3.45
C VAL A 202 -22.91 -11.50 -2.80
N LEU A 203 -22.23 -12.35 -2.03
CA LEU A 203 -22.83 -13.51 -1.37
C LEU A 203 -23.85 -13.09 -0.29
N TYR A 204 -23.66 -11.91 0.30
CA TYR A 204 -24.51 -11.40 1.38
C TYR A 204 -25.43 -10.26 0.95
N SER A 205 -25.49 -9.97 -0.35
CA SER A 205 -26.37 -8.96 -0.91
C SER A 205 -27.85 -9.33 -0.69
N SER A 206 -28.71 -8.32 -0.60
CA SER A 206 -30.17 -8.50 -0.46
C SER A 206 -30.75 -9.31 -1.62
N GLU A 207 -30.24 -9.12 -2.84
CA GLU A 207 -30.64 -9.86 -4.04
C GLU A 207 -30.35 -11.36 -3.90
N THR A 208 -29.19 -11.73 -3.33
CA THR A 208 -28.86 -13.14 -3.07
C THR A 208 -29.73 -13.74 -1.97
N ARG A 209 -30.14 -12.97 -0.95
CA ARG A 209 -31.04 -13.45 0.13
C ARG A 209 -32.46 -13.71 -0.35
N GLU A 210 -32.93 -12.99 -1.36
CA GLU A 210 -34.24 -13.21 -1.97
C GLU A 210 -34.30 -14.48 -2.84
N LEU A 211 -33.16 -14.97 -3.35
CA LEU A 211 -33.09 -16.22 -4.11
C LEU A 211 -33.19 -17.49 -3.24
N TYR A 212 -33.00 -17.37 -1.92
CA TYR A 212 -33.02 -18.48 -0.97
C TYR A 212 -34.17 -18.39 0.06
N ASN A 213 -35.10 -17.45 -0.10
CA ASN A 213 -36.37 -17.37 0.63
C ASN A 213 -37.54 -17.66 -0.31
#